data_AF-A0A0K9PZX8-F1
#
_entry.id   AF-A0A0K9PZX8-F1
#
_cell.length_a   1.000
_cell.length_b   1.000
_cell.length_c   1.000
_cell.angle_alpha   90.00
_cell.angle_beta   90.00
_cell.angle_gamma   90.00
#
_symmetry.space_group_name_H-M   'P 1'
#
loop_
_entity.id
_entity.type
_entity.pdbx_description
1 polymer ?
#
loop_
_entity_poly.entity_id
_entity_poly.type
_entity_poly.pdbx_seq_one_letter_code
_entity_poly.pdbx_strand_id
1 'polypeptide(L)'
;MLIRQSDLLCTILIALLSFRPLFSLPGKCDLSIINSGAVYNYNLADPIEGHSHGVLSADGFYKVASNETLLWFQLCDLMLFNHDPPRCFNCKECGGSSKCGTQCNALVSNFKGGYPVCTVIGKASSQTITPIDDKYPKKGVMLKMFSIDSKTNCSLSVSIFCDPNSIHEPNSLSLLGTCNYATSLSHPSGCPEIISGNGSGGWFGTFLIVSICSLGAYLMAGATYRYFGLGIHGVQVIPNLEFWVSLPQRGQSLLGDVFRSLSGRNSGSQGSYAPPPSNYQ
;
A
#
# COMPACT_ATOMS: atom_id res chain seq x y z
N MET A 1 -33.99 35.24 1.79
CA MET A 1 -33.64 33.89 1.31
C MET A 1 -32.79 33.23 2.40
N LEU A 2 -33.44 32.61 3.39
CA LEU A 2 -32.79 31.98 4.52
C LEU A 2 -32.47 30.53 4.13
N ILE A 3 -31.22 30.28 3.72
CA ILE A 3 -30.70 28.91 3.59
C ILE A 3 -30.73 28.34 5.01
N ARG A 4 -31.58 27.34 5.22
CA ARG A 4 -31.83 26.71 6.51
C ARG A 4 -30.53 26.02 6.95
N GLN A 5 -30.06 26.26 8.18
CA GLN A 5 -28.80 25.70 8.71
C GLN A 5 -28.65 24.18 8.47
N SER A 6 -29.76 23.44 8.41
CA SER A 6 -29.80 22.00 8.10
C SER A 6 -29.27 21.64 6.70
N ASP A 7 -29.51 22.51 5.71
CA ASP A 7 -29.15 22.27 4.31
C ASP A 7 -27.66 22.56 4.09
N LEU A 8 -27.12 23.55 4.82
CA LEU A 8 -25.69 23.86 4.85
C LEU A 8 -24.89 22.71 5.51
N LEU A 9 -25.44 22.10 6.56
CA LEU A 9 -24.76 21.05 7.31
C LEU A 9 -24.73 19.72 6.53
N CYS A 10 -25.80 19.40 5.79
CA CYS A 10 -25.82 18.25 4.88
C CYS A 10 -24.89 18.44 3.68
N THR A 11 -24.85 19.64 3.09
CA THR A 11 -23.94 19.93 1.97
C THR A 11 -22.47 19.88 2.38
N ILE A 12 -22.12 20.37 3.58
CA ILE A 12 -20.78 20.26 4.16
C ILE A 12 -20.41 18.79 4.46
N LEU A 13 -21.32 17.99 5.02
CA LEU A 13 -21.06 16.56 5.26
C LEU A 13 -20.89 15.76 3.97
N ILE A 14 -21.68 16.04 2.93
CA ILE A 14 -21.52 15.42 1.61
C ILE A 14 -20.19 15.83 0.97
N ALA A 15 -19.77 17.09 1.12
CA ALA A 15 -18.47 17.57 0.66
C ALA A 15 -17.31 16.90 1.41
N LEU A 16 -17.40 16.76 2.74
CA LEU A 16 -16.37 16.11 3.57
C LEU A 16 -16.28 14.59 3.32
N LEU A 17 -17.40 13.93 2.98
CA LEU A 17 -17.44 12.50 2.65
C LEU A 17 -17.03 12.20 1.19
N SER A 18 -17.13 13.18 0.30
CA SER A 18 -16.64 13.08 -1.10
C SER A 18 -15.18 13.51 -1.24
N PHE A 19 -14.64 14.25 -0.26
CA PHE A 19 -13.19 14.39 -0.07
C PHE A 19 -12.61 13.05 0.37
N ARG A 20 -12.19 12.25 -0.61
CA ARG A 20 -11.23 11.17 -0.35
C ARG A 20 -10.01 11.80 0.33
N PRO A 21 -9.48 11.24 1.42
CA PRO A 21 -8.21 11.70 1.95
C PRO A 21 -7.15 11.39 0.89
N LEU A 22 -6.78 12.40 0.12
CA LEU A 22 -5.70 12.33 -0.87
C LEU A 22 -4.32 12.41 -0.21
N PHE A 23 -4.25 12.12 1.10
CA PHE A 23 -3.02 12.10 1.88
C PHE A 23 -2.66 10.65 2.18
N SER A 24 -2.35 9.90 1.11
CA SER A 24 -1.27 8.92 1.24
C SER A 24 0.00 9.75 1.27
N LEU A 25 0.63 9.89 2.44
CA LEU A 25 2.03 10.29 2.46
C LEU A 25 2.75 9.23 1.60
N PRO A 26 3.41 9.58 0.49
CA PRO A 26 4.16 8.59 -0.27
C PRO A 26 5.17 7.96 0.70
N GLY A 27 5.04 6.66 0.91
CA GLY A 27 6.10 5.89 1.54
C GLY A 27 7.38 6.14 0.74
N LYS A 28 8.54 6.18 1.38
CA LYS A 28 9.79 6.43 0.65
C LYS A 28 10.05 5.40 -0.48
N CYS A 29 9.28 4.31 -0.55
CA CYS A 29 9.40 3.26 -1.54
C CYS A 29 8.08 2.63 -2.01
N ASP A 30 7.03 3.43 -2.14
CA ASP A 30 5.81 3.05 -2.84
C ASP A 30 5.73 3.72 -4.23
N LEU A 31 4.99 3.09 -5.13
CA LEU A 31 4.66 3.66 -6.43
C LEU A 31 3.25 3.22 -6.80
N SER A 32 2.38 4.16 -7.12
CA SER A 32 1.04 3.86 -7.62
C SER A 32 0.85 4.41 -9.03
N ILE A 33 0.49 3.56 -9.99
CA ILE A 33 0.28 3.95 -11.39
C ILE A 33 -1.10 3.52 -11.83
N ILE A 34 -1.81 4.40 -12.53
CA ILE A 34 -3.08 4.08 -13.16
C ILE A 34 -2.80 3.72 -14.62
N ASN A 35 -3.14 2.50 -15.03
CA ASN A 35 -3.03 2.09 -16.43
C ASN A 35 -4.27 1.27 -16.81
N SER A 36 -4.91 1.64 -17.93
CA SER A 36 -6.05 0.92 -18.51
C SER A 36 -7.22 0.70 -17.52
N GLY A 37 -7.49 1.68 -16.64
CA GLY A 37 -8.58 1.63 -15.66
C GLY A 37 -8.30 0.78 -14.41
N ALA A 38 -7.11 0.18 -14.29
CA ALA A 38 -6.63 -0.48 -13.09
C ALA A 38 -5.54 0.34 -12.39
N VAL A 39 -5.50 0.27 -11.06
CA VAL A 39 -4.43 0.86 -10.25
C VAL A 39 -3.42 -0.23 -9.94
N TYR A 40 -2.17 -0.01 -10.33
CA TYR A 40 -1.03 -0.85 -10.03
C TYR A 40 -0.28 -0.22 -8.85
N ASN A 41 -0.32 -0.89 -7.71
CA ASN A 41 0.38 -0.44 -6.52
C ASN A 41 1.64 -1.30 -6.31
N TYR A 42 2.78 -0.65 -6.17
CA TYR A 42 4.04 -1.30 -5.83
C TYR A 42 4.40 -0.86 -4.43
N ASN A 43 4.60 -1.84 -3.55
CA ASN A 43 5.22 -1.59 -2.26
C ASN A 43 6.47 -2.44 -2.15
N LEU A 44 7.61 -1.78 -2.32
CA LEU A 44 8.90 -2.46 -2.35
C LEU A 44 9.41 -2.83 -0.95
N ALA A 45 8.98 -2.11 0.08
CA ALA A 45 9.46 -2.30 1.45
C ALA A 45 8.52 -3.12 2.34
N ASP A 46 7.29 -3.39 1.86
CA ASP A 46 6.34 -4.17 2.63
C ASP A 46 6.77 -5.64 2.78
N PRO A 47 6.50 -6.25 3.96
CA PRO A 47 6.74 -7.66 4.17
C PRO A 47 5.83 -8.50 3.28
N ILE A 48 6.41 -9.51 2.65
CA ILE A 48 5.72 -10.55 1.88
C ILE A 48 6.04 -11.93 2.46
N GLU A 49 5.28 -12.96 2.12
CA GLU A 49 5.56 -14.31 2.58
C GLU A 49 7.00 -14.73 2.24
N GLY A 50 7.75 -15.18 3.24
CA GLY A 50 9.17 -15.52 3.11
C GLY A 50 10.15 -14.33 3.16
N HIS A 51 9.68 -13.08 3.06
CA HIS A 51 10.54 -11.87 3.08
C HIS A 51 9.95 -10.77 3.96
N SER A 52 10.40 -10.72 5.22
CA SER A 52 9.99 -9.73 6.22
C SER A 52 10.39 -8.28 5.90
N HIS A 53 11.31 -8.08 4.96
CA HIS A 53 11.86 -6.78 4.58
C HIS A 53 11.62 -6.44 3.10
N GLY A 54 10.71 -7.13 2.43
CA GLY A 54 10.42 -6.88 1.02
C GLY A 54 11.69 -7.00 0.15
N VAL A 55 11.95 -6.00 -0.68
CA VAL A 55 13.13 -5.92 -1.57
C VAL A 55 14.39 -5.41 -0.87
N LEU A 56 14.34 -5.10 0.43
CA LEU A 56 15.55 -4.68 1.15
C LEU A 56 16.45 -5.89 1.37
N SER A 57 17.76 -5.68 1.23
CA SER A 57 18.73 -6.72 1.59
C SER A 57 18.65 -7.00 3.10
N ALA A 58 18.54 -8.28 3.46
CA ALA A 58 18.53 -8.74 4.85
C ALA A 58 19.84 -8.38 5.58
N ASP A 59 20.95 -8.35 4.85
CA ASP A 59 22.27 -7.98 5.38
C ASP A 59 22.50 -6.46 5.44
N GLY A 60 21.52 -5.67 5.00
CA GLY A 60 21.55 -4.20 5.02
C GLY A 60 22.14 -3.55 3.77
N PHE A 61 22.64 -4.33 2.81
CA PHE A 61 23.09 -3.85 1.50
C PHE A 61 23.17 -4.98 0.47
N TYR A 62 23.03 -4.63 -0.80
CA TYR A 62 23.43 -5.44 -1.95
C TYR A 62 24.87 -5.11 -2.33
N LYS A 63 25.58 -6.11 -2.84
CA LYS A 63 26.96 -6.00 -3.29
C LYS A 63 27.11 -6.60 -4.68
N VAL A 64 27.66 -5.83 -5.61
CA VAL A 64 27.93 -6.29 -6.98
C VAL A 64 29.35 -5.91 -7.35
N ALA A 65 30.08 -6.83 -7.97
CA ALA A 65 31.45 -6.59 -8.43
C ALA A 65 31.55 -6.81 -9.94
N SER A 66 32.24 -5.91 -10.64
CA SER A 66 32.55 -6.05 -12.06
C SER A 66 33.82 -5.25 -12.40
N ASN A 67 34.77 -5.88 -13.10
CA ASN A 67 35.99 -5.25 -13.62
C ASN A 67 36.65 -4.27 -12.61
N GLU A 68 37.06 -4.79 -11.45
CA GLU A 68 37.72 -4.04 -10.34
C GLU A 68 36.87 -2.93 -9.69
N THR A 69 35.62 -2.78 -10.12
CA THR A 69 34.64 -1.88 -9.54
C THR A 69 33.74 -2.67 -8.60
N LEU A 70 33.53 -2.13 -7.41
CA LEU A 70 32.68 -2.74 -6.40
C LEU A 70 31.57 -1.77 -6.02
N LEU A 71 30.33 -2.18 -6.24
CA LEU A 71 29.14 -1.39 -5.96
C LEU A 71 28.45 -1.95 -4.72
N TRP A 72 28.18 -1.08 -3.75
CA TRP A 72 27.26 -1.35 -2.65
C TRP A 72 26.05 -0.44 -2.77
N PHE A 73 24.86 -0.99 -2.54
CA PHE A 73 23.66 -0.19 -2.47
C PHE A 73 22.59 -0.83 -1.60
N GLN A 74 21.68 -0.03 -1.06
CA GLN A 74 20.48 -0.51 -0.39
C GLN A 74 19.28 0.19 -1.03
N LEU A 75 18.29 -0.61 -1.43
CA LEU A 75 17.04 -0.09 -1.97
C LEU A 75 16.20 0.45 -0.82
N CYS A 76 15.50 1.56 -1.03
CA CYS A 76 14.46 2.06 -0.12
C CYS A 76 14.90 2.53 1.27
N ASP A 77 16.15 2.29 1.63
CA ASP A 77 16.74 2.64 2.92
C ASP A 77 18.24 2.93 2.78
N LEU A 78 18.84 3.37 3.87
CA LEU A 78 20.27 3.56 4.02
C LEU A 78 20.99 2.21 4.10
N MET A 79 22.22 2.17 3.59
CA MET A 79 23.05 0.98 3.77
C MET A 79 23.39 0.79 5.26
N LEU A 80 23.34 -0.44 5.74
CA LEU A 80 23.75 -0.79 7.10
C LEU A 80 24.91 -1.78 7.06
N PHE A 81 26.02 -1.47 7.74
CA PHE A 81 27.15 -2.37 7.86
C PHE A 81 27.23 -2.86 9.31
N ASN A 82 26.92 -4.14 9.55
CA ASN A 82 26.92 -4.72 10.91
C ASN A 82 28.31 -4.79 11.53
N HIS A 83 29.27 -5.44 10.84
CA HIS A 83 30.64 -5.59 11.33
C HIS A 83 31.64 -5.24 10.23
N ASP A 84 32.65 -4.44 10.60
CA ASP A 84 33.76 -4.01 9.73
C ASP A 84 33.34 -3.41 8.38
N PRO A 85 32.85 -2.15 8.37
CA PRO A 85 32.56 -1.47 7.13
C PRO A 85 33.79 -1.43 6.20
N PRO A 86 33.59 -1.48 4.87
CA PRO A 86 34.67 -1.51 3.92
C PRO A 86 35.58 -0.28 4.10
N ARG A 87 36.88 -0.55 4.20
CA ARG A 87 37.92 0.49 4.24
C ARG A 87 38.07 1.07 2.84
N CYS A 88 37.77 2.35 2.70
CA CYS A 88 37.81 3.01 1.43
C CYS A 88 38.06 4.50 1.63
N PHE A 89 38.88 5.09 0.77
CA PHE A 89 39.25 6.49 0.90
C PHE A 89 38.20 7.39 0.26
N ASN A 90 37.96 8.54 0.88
CA ASN A 90 37.09 9.60 0.37
C ASN A 90 35.57 9.27 0.34
N CYS A 91 35.06 8.43 1.26
CA CYS A 91 33.60 8.21 1.46
C CYS A 91 32.89 9.42 2.14
N LYS A 92 33.25 10.66 1.79
CA LYS A 92 32.58 11.86 2.34
C LYS A 92 31.08 11.75 2.04
N GLU A 93 30.24 12.07 3.02
CA GLU A 93 28.77 11.96 2.95
C GLU A 93 28.20 10.53 3.00
N CYS A 94 29.06 9.52 3.20
CA CYS A 94 28.63 8.14 3.43
C CYS A 94 29.48 7.50 4.52
N GLY A 95 29.48 8.08 5.73
CA GLY A 95 30.09 7.49 6.93
C GLY A 95 31.46 8.05 7.37
N GLY A 96 32.29 8.60 6.48
CA GLY A 96 33.55 9.23 6.88
C GLY A 96 34.69 9.16 5.86
N SER A 97 35.90 9.58 6.26
CA SER A 97 37.04 9.73 5.33
C SER A 97 37.72 8.43 4.91
N SER A 98 37.68 7.37 5.73
CA SER A 98 38.45 6.12 5.55
C SER A 98 37.63 4.83 5.68
N LYS A 99 36.38 4.95 6.12
CA LYS A 99 35.41 3.86 6.22
C LYS A 99 34.12 4.38 5.61
N CYS A 100 33.52 3.57 4.76
CA CYS A 100 32.18 3.88 4.30
C CYS A 100 31.16 3.48 5.39
N GLY A 101 29.96 4.04 5.35
CA GLY A 101 29.02 3.92 6.46
C GLY A 101 27.58 4.14 6.05
N THR A 102 26.75 4.44 7.04
CA THR A 102 25.30 4.24 6.96
C THR A 102 24.50 5.48 6.56
N GLN A 103 25.16 6.45 5.93
CA GLN A 103 24.57 7.75 5.59
C GLN A 103 24.24 7.90 4.10
N CYS A 104 24.50 6.87 3.30
CA CYS A 104 24.12 6.84 1.90
C CYS A 104 23.54 5.48 1.50
N ASN A 105 23.02 5.43 0.28
CA ASN A 105 22.21 4.32 -0.21
C ASN A 105 22.89 3.64 -1.38
N ALA A 106 23.81 4.32 -2.05
CA ALA A 106 24.59 3.76 -3.13
C ALA A 106 25.99 4.35 -3.17
N LEU A 107 26.96 3.47 -3.31
CA LEU A 107 28.38 3.76 -3.21
C LEU A 107 29.14 2.87 -4.18
N VAL A 108 30.07 3.45 -4.91
CA VAL A 108 31.00 2.71 -5.77
C VAL A 108 32.42 2.85 -5.25
N SER A 109 33.14 1.73 -5.11
CA SER A 109 34.59 1.69 -4.94
C SER A 109 35.25 1.34 -6.26
N ASN A 110 36.27 2.13 -6.59
CA ASN A 110 37.17 1.87 -7.71
C ASN A 110 38.59 1.78 -7.16
N PHE A 111 39.37 0.83 -7.66
CA PHE A 111 40.78 0.73 -7.30
C PHE A 111 41.59 1.80 -8.04
N LYS A 112 42.25 2.71 -7.30
CA LYS A 112 43.07 3.79 -7.88
C LYS A 112 44.38 3.89 -7.14
N GLY A 113 45.50 3.76 -7.85
CA GLY A 113 46.84 3.98 -7.27
C GLY A 113 47.21 3.05 -6.11
N GLY A 114 46.71 1.81 -6.11
CA GLY A 114 47.03 0.82 -5.09
C GLY A 114 46.07 0.74 -3.89
N TYR A 115 44.99 1.54 -3.88
CA TYR A 115 43.99 1.52 -2.80
C TYR A 115 42.56 1.75 -3.32
N PRO A 116 41.54 1.26 -2.59
CA PRO A 116 40.14 1.49 -2.94
C PRO A 116 39.72 2.94 -2.63
N VAL A 117 39.19 3.63 -3.63
CA VAL A 117 38.61 4.98 -3.51
C VAL A 117 37.12 4.91 -3.74
N CYS A 118 36.34 5.54 -2.85
CA CYS A 118 34.90 5.49 -2.89
C CYS A 118 34.28 6.79 -3.35
N THR A 119 33.23 6.65 -4.13
CA THR A 119 32.41 7.74 -4.64
C THR A 119 30.96 7.46 -4.28
N VAL A 120 30.33 8.39 -3.59
CA VAL A 120 28.89 8.33 -3.30
C VAL A 120 28.13 8.64 -4.57
N ILE A 121 27.20 7.76 -4.96
CA ILE A 121 26.41 7.90 -6.18
C ILE A 121 24.90 7.97 -5.91
N GLY A 122 24.46 7.77 -4.67
CA GLY A 122 23.06 7.88 -4.29
C GLY A 122 22.85 8.23 -2.81
N LYS A 123 21.89 9.12 -2.54
CA LYS A 123 21.44 9.54 -1.21
C LYS A 123 19.98 9.13 -0.97
N ALA A 124 19.58 8.97 0.30
CA ALA A 124 18.25 8.46 0.67
C ALA A 124 17.13 9.43 0.33
N SER A 125 17.45 10.72 0.30
CA SER A 125 16.56 11.78 -0.12
C SER A 125 16.38 11.86 -1.64
N SER A 126 17.23 11.18 -2.41
CA SER A 126 17.39 11.41 -3.85
C SER A 126 17.24 10.09 -4.61
N GLN A 127 16.01 9.60 -4.59
CA GLN A 127 15.59 8.41 -5.33
C GLN A 127 14.28 8.66 -6.08
N THR A 128 14.11 7.98 -7.21
CA THR A 128 12.90 8.03 -8.02
C THR A 128 12.57 6.64 -8.51
N ILE A 129 11.30 6.26 -8.40
CA ILE A 129 10.80 4.96 -8.84
C ILE A 129 9.93 5.18 -10.07
N THR A 130 10.20 4.45 -11.13
CA THR A 130 9.45 4.50 -12.39
C THR A 130 9.12 3.07 -12.82
N PRO A 131 8.05 2.83 -13.58
CA PRO A 131 7.83 1.51 -14.17
C PRO A 131 8.97 1.19 -15.16
N ILE A 132 9.30 -0.09 -15.33
CA ILE A 132 10.26 -0.52 -16.36
C ILE A 132 9.66 -0.31 -17.76
N ASP A 133 8.36 -0.51 -17.88
CA ASP A 133 7.60 -0.35 -19.13
C ASP A 133 6.24 0.27 -18.80
N ASP A 134 6.00 1.48 -19.31
CA ASP A 134 4.75 2.22 -19.10
C ASP A 134 3.53 1.48 -19.68
N LYS A 135 3.72 0.71 -20.76
CA LYS A 135 2.64 -0.07 -21.39
C LYS A 135 2.37 -1.35 -20.60
N TYR A 136 3.41 -1.94 -20.01
CA TYR A 136 3.34 -3.21 -19.30
C TYR A 136 3.86 -3.08 -17.86
N PRO A 137 3.10 -2.43 -16.96
CA PRO A 137 3.51 -2.21 -15.56
C PRO A 137 3.80 -3.53 -14.82
N LYS A 138 3.12 -4.63 -15.19
CA LYS A 138 3.35 -5.96 -14.59
C LYS A 138 4.79 -6.48 -14.70
N LYS A 139 5.62 -5.91 -15.58
CA LYS A 139 7.01 -6.30 -15.77
C LYS A 139 7.90 -5.97 -14.57
N GLY A 140 7.56 -4.92 -13.82
CA GLY A 140 8.30 -4.46 -12.64
C GLY A 140 8.64 -2.97 -12.69
N VAL A 141 9.52 -2.55 -11.77
CA VAL A 141 9.88 -1.14 -11.54
C VAL A 141 11.38 -0.93 -11.58
N MET A 142 11.78 0.28 -11.96
CA MET A 142 13.15 0.75 -11.93
C MET A 142 13.28 1.82 -10.85
N LEU A 143 14.21 1.60 -9.94
CA LEU A 143 14.56 2.55 -8.90
C LEU A 143 15.88 3.23 -9.28
N LYS A 144 15.83 4.54 -9.48
CA LYS A 144 16.99 5.36 -9.80
C LYS A 144 17.41 6.18 -8.58
N MET A 145 18.65 5.99 -8.15
CA MET A 145 19.30 6.80 -7.11
C MET A 145 20.32 7.74 -7.75
N PHE A 146 20.49 8.92 -7.18
CA PHE A 146 21.49 9.88 -7.64
C PHE A 146 22.00 10.76 -6.50
N SER A 147 23.17 11.34 -6.71
CA SER A 147 23.71 12.38 -5.83
C SER A 147 23.82 13.68 -6.63
N ILE A 148 23.30 14.77 -6.08
CA ILE A 148 23.32 16.11 -6.72
C ILE A 148 24.67 16.82 -6.49
N ASP A 149 25.41 16.42 -5.45
CA ASP A 149 26.57 17.17 -4.95
C ASP A 149 27.93 16.69 -5.48
N SER A 150 27.97 15.59 -6.25
CA SER A 150 29.22 15.15 -6.90
C SER A 150 29.50 15.98 -8.14
N LYS A 151 30.77 16.37 -8.37
CA LYS A 151 31.25 17.13 -9.55
C LYS A 151 30.80 16.56 -10.92
N THR A 152 30.33 15.33 -10.93
CA THR A 152 29.68 14.63 -12.04
C THR A 152 28.35 14.05 -11.54
N ASN A 153 27.27 14.18 -12.31
CA ASN A 153 25.96 13.61 -11.99
C ASN A 153 26.01 12.08 -12.14
N CYS A 154 26.50 11.39 -11.13
CA CYS A 154 26.53 9.93 -11.07
C CYS A 154 25.16 9.43 -10.64
N SER A 155 24.71 8.30 -11.22
CA SER A 155 23.46 7.67 -10.84
C SER A 155 23.55 6.16 -10.84
N LEU A 156 22.71 5.52 -10.04
CA LEU A 156 22.52 4.08 -10.02
C LEU A 156 21.06 3.79 -10.39
N SER A 157 20.86 3.03 -11.46
CA SER A 157 19.55 2.52 -11.86
C SER A 157 19.47 1.04 -11.53
N VAL A 158 18.52 0.67 -10.68
CA VAL A 158 18.26 -0.72 -10.30
C VAL A 158 16.93 -1.15 -10.91
N SER A 159 16.96 -2.08 -11.85
CA SER A 159 15.75 -2.68 -12.43
C SER A 159 15.31 -3.87 -11.59
N ILE A 160 14.14 -3.78 -10.97
CA ILE A 160 13.52 -4.84 -10.19
C ILE A 160 12.44 -5.50 -11.05
N PHE A 161 12.75 -6.68 -11.56
CA PHE A 161 11.81 -7.48 -12.34
C PHE A 161 10.86 -8.25 -11.41
N CYS A 162 9.57 -8.27 -11.79
CA CYS A 162 8.58 -9.09 -11.12
C CYS A 162 8.82 -10.56 -11.45
N ASP A 163 9.23 -11.34 -10.45
CA ASP A 163 9.22 -12.79 -10.49
C ASP A 163 8.59 -13.31 -9.18
N PRO A 164 7.41 -13.96 -9.24
CA PRO A 164 6.72 -14.44 -8.06
C PRO A 164 7.36 -15.69 -7.43
N ASN A 165 8.20 -16.42 -8.17
CA ASN A 165 8.69 -17.75 -7.76
C ASN A 165 10.19 -17.78 -7.47
N SER A 166 10.94 -16.79 -7.95
CA SER A 166 12.39 -16.81 -7.85
C SER A 166 12.98 -15.48 -7.40
N ILE A 167 14.06 -15.58 -6.62
CA ILE A 167 14.86 -14.44 -6.18
C ILE A 167 16.18 -14.55 -6.90
N HIS A 168 16.46 -13.57 -7.75
CA HIS A 168 17.76 -13.44 -8.39
C HIS A 168 18.42 -12.19 -7.85
N GLU A 169 19.48 -12.40 -7.05
CA GLU A 169 20.34 -11.33 -6.59
C GLU A 169 21.00 -10.60 -7.77
N PRO A 170 21.38 -9.32 -7.57
CA PRO A 170 21.99 -8.53 -8.62
C PRO A 170 23.36 -9.06 -9.03
N ASN A 171 23.41 -9.80 -10.14
CA ASN A 171 24.63 -10.45 -10.64
C ASN A 171 25.29 -9.71 -11.80
N SER A 172 24.60 -8.75 -12.42
CA SER A 172 25.09 -8.03 -13.60
C SER A 172 25.21 -6.54 -13.32
N LEU A 173 26.44 -6.03 -13.35
CA LEU A 173 26.72 -4.60 -13.32
C LEU A 173 27.08 -4.13 -14.73
N SER A 174 26.28 -3.19 -15.25
CA SER A 174 26.51 -2.53 -16.52
C SER A 174 26.81 -1.04 -16.29
N LEU A 175 27.83 -0.53 -16.98
CA LEU A 175 28.18 0.88 -16.94
C LEU A 175 27.56 1.58 -18.15
N LEU A 176 26.61 2.49 -17.92
CA LEU A 176 25.95 3.30 -18.93
C LEU A 176 26.61 4.69 -19.00
N GLY A 177 27.70 4.77 -19.77
CA GLY A 177 28.46 6.02 -19.96
C GLY A 177 29.63 6.16 -18.99
N THR A 178 29.81 7.33 -18.37
CA THR A 178 30.98 7.62 -17.53
C THR A 178 30.78 7.30 -16.05
N CYS A 179 29.58 7.51 -15.49
CA CYS A 179 29.29 7.30 -14.07
C CYS A 179 27.83 6.92 -13.77
N ASN A 180 27.11 6.38 -14.77
CA ASN A 180 25.79 5.78 -14.52
C ASN A 180 25.94 4.27 -14.47
N TYR A 181 25.56 3.68 -13.35
CA TYR A 181 25.60 2.25 -13.15
C TYR A 181 24.18 1.72 -13.31
N ALA A 182 24.03 0.57 -13.96
CA ALA A 182 22.77 -0.14 -14.00
C ALA A 182 22.96 -1.58 -13.60
N THR A 183 22.05 -2.06 -12.75
CA THR A 183 22.00 -3.44 -12.28
C THR A 183 20.56 -3.91 -12.29
N SER A 184 20.38 -5.22 -12.43
CA SER A 184 19.06 -5.85 -12.43
C SER A 184 18.98 -6.88 -11.32
N LEU A 185 17.83 -6.96 -10.69
CA LEU A 185 17.48 -8.02 -9.74
C LEU A 185 16.05 -8.49 -10.01
N SER A 186 15.74 -9.72 -9.63
CA SER A 186 14.36 -10.24 -9.71
C SER A 186 13.88 -10.55 -8.30
N HIS A 187 12.71 -10.02 -7.94
CA HIS A 187 12.15 -10.17 -6.60
C HIS A 187 10.62 -10.15 -6.64
N PRO A 188 9.94 -10.96 -5.80
CA PRO A 188 8.47 -10.98 -5.71
C PRO A 188 7.86 -9.63 -5.32
N SER A 189 8.54 -8.83 -4.47
CA SER A 189 8.10 -7.44 -4.16
C SER A 189 8.10 -6.49 -5.36
N GLY A 190 8.73 -6.87 -6.47
CA GLY A 190 8.67 -6.13 -7.73
C GLY A 190 7.34 -6.27 -8.47
N CYS A 191 6.48 -7.21 -8.04
CA CYS A 191 5.19 -7.45 -8.64
C CYS A 191 4.13 -6.46 -8.09
N PRO A 192 3.36 -5.80 -8.97
CA PRO A 192 2.33 -4.89 -8.52
C PRO A 192 1.11 -5.62 -7.96
N GLU A 193 0.53 -5.06 -6.91
CA GLU A 193 -0.83 -5.36 -6.50
C GLU A 193 -1.80 -4.62 -7.44
N ILE A 194 -2.70 -5.38 -8.07
CA ILE A 194 -3.63 -4.83 -9.06
C ILE A 194 -4.97 -4.60 -8.38
N ILE A 195 -5.26 -3.35 -8.07
CA ILE A 195 -6.58 -2.92 -7.63
C ILE A 195 -7.37 -2.56 -8.89
N SER A 196 -8.02 -3.56 -9.48
CA SER A 196 -9.03 -3.30 -10.50
C SER A 196 -10.22 -2.63 -9.82
N GLY A 197 -10.58 -1.43 -10.26
CA GLY A 197 -11.76 -0.71 -9.80
C GLY A 197 -13.06 -1.38 -10.26
N ASN A 198 -13.30 -2.64 -9.91
CA ASN A 198 -14.61 -3.27 -10.03
C ASN A 198 -15.47 -2.91 -8.81
N GLY A 199 -15.57 -1.62 -8.53
CA GLY A 199 -16.37 -1.06 -7.46
C GLY A 199 -17.72 -0.60 -7.99
N SER A 200 -18.60 -1.53 -8.35
CA SER A 200 -20.01 -1.24 -8.68
C SER A 200 -20.85 -0.81 -7.45
N GLY A 201 -20.22 -0.27 -6.40
CA GLY A 201 -20.85 0.16 -5.15
C GLY A 201 -21.20 1.64 -5.07
N GLY A 202 -20.86 2.44 -6.09
CA GLY A 202 -21.05 3.90 -6.09
C GLY A 202 -22.52 4.36 -5.95
N TRP A 203 -23.47 3.57 -6.45
CA TRP A 203 -24.90 3.84 -6.27
C TRP A 203 -25.32 3.54 -4.82
N PHE A 204 -25.04 2.35 -4.30
CA PHE A 204 -25.54 1.96 -2.97
C PHE A 204 -25.07 2.86 -1.83
N GLY A 205 -23.80 3.29 -1.86
CA GLY A 205 -23.26 4.23 -0.86
C GLY A 205 -23.96 5.59 -0.92
N THR A 206 -24.15 6.13 -2.12
CA THR A 206 -24.83 7.42 -2.33
C THR A 206 -26.29 7.36 -1.86
N PHE A 207 -27.01 6.28 -2.18
CA PHE A 207 -28.40 6.09 -1.76
C PHE A 207 -28.56 5.96 -0.24
N LEU A 208 -27.65 5.24 0.43
CA LEU A 208 -27.66 5.15 1.90
C LEU A 208 -27.45 6.51 2.56
N ILE A 209 -26.52 7.31 2.06
CA ILE A 209 -26.24 8.65 2.59
C ILE A 209 -27.46 9.56 2.40
N VAL A 210 -28.04 9.61 1.19
CA VAL A 210 -29.23 10.41 0.90
C VAL A 210 -30.42 9.99 1.78
N SER A 211 -30.59 8.69 2.00
CA SER A 211 -31.64 8.15 2.87
C SER A 211 -31.47 8.59 4.33
N ILE A 212 -30.25 8.49 4.88
CA ILE A 212 -29.93 8.92 6.26
C ILE A 212 -30.11 10.43 6.43
N CYS A 213 -29.65 11.24 5.47
CA CYS A 213 -29.84 12.69 5.50
C CYS A 213 -31.34 13.07 5.46
N SER A 214 -32.12 12.42 4.61
CA SER A 214 -33.57 12.65 4.50
C SER A 214 -34.30 12.25 5.80
N LEU A 215 -33.90 11.15 6.42
CA LEU A 215 -34.40 10.71 7.72
C LEU A 215 -34.08 11.71 8.84
N GLY A 216 -32.84 12.21 8.89
CA GLY A 216 -32.43 13.24 9.85
C GLY A 216 -33.25 14.52 9.69
N ALA A 217 -33.46 14.99 8.46
CA ALA A 217 -34.28 16.16 8.17
C ALA A 217 -35.74 15.97 8.60
N TYR A 218 -36.32 14.80 8.33
CA TYR A 218 -37.68 14.45 8.76
C TYR A 218 -37.84 14.48 10.28
N LEU A 219 -36.92 13.84 11.01
CA LEU A 219 -36.96 13.81 12.47
C LEU A 219 -36.81 15.21 13.08
N MET A 220 -35.88 16.02 12.57
CA MET A 220 -35.66 17.39 13.03
C MET A 220 -36.86 18.30 12.77
N ALA A 221 -37.41 18.26 11.55
CA ALA A 221 -38.57 19.06 11.20
C ALA A 221 -39.81 18.69 12.03
N GLY A 222 -40.09 17.40 12.19
CA GLY A 222 -41.23 16.94 12.98
C GLY A 222 -41.06 17.17 14.48
N ALA A 223 -39.84 17.04 15.02
CA ALA A 223 -39.54 17.39 16.41
C ALA A 223 -39.76 18.89 16.68
N THR A 224 -39.28 19.75 15.78
CA THR A 224 -39.45 21.21 15.89
C THR A 224 -40.94 21.58 15.85
N TYR A 225 -41.71 21.02 14.92
CA TYR A 225 -43.15 21.27 14.81
C TYR A 225 -43.92 20.83 16.07
N ARG A 226 -43.61 19.66 16.62
CA ARG A 226 -44.28 19.15 17.83
C ARG A 226 -43.89 19.90 19.10
N TYR A 227 -42.63 20.30 19.20
CA TYR A 227 -42.12 21.05 20.35
C TYR A 227 -42.71 22.47 20.40
N PHE A 228 -42.65 23.21 19.29
CA PHE A 228 -43.10 24.61 19.25
C PHE A 228 -44.59 24.77 18.91
N GLY A 229 -45.14 23.92 18.05
CA GLY A 229 -46.54 24.03 17.58
C GLY A 229 -47.56 23.35 18.51
N LEU A 230 -47.16 22.30 19.23
CA LEU A 230 -48.06 21.52 20.10
C LEU A 230 -47.66 21.57 21.59
N GLY A 231 -46.53 22.20 21.93
CA GLY A 231 -46.06 22.33 23.32
C GLY A 231 -45.75 21.00 24.00
N ILE A 232 -45.52 19.94 23.22
CA ILE A 232 -45.26 18.60 23.75
C ILE A 232 -43.78 18.52 24.13
N HIS A 233 -43.51 18.12 25.37
CA HIS A 233 -42.16 17.96 25.90
C HIS A 233 -41.90 16.49 26.26
N GLY A 234 -40.64 16.05 26.13
CA GLY A 234 -40.21 14.68 26.43
C GLY A 234 -40.09 13.77 25.21
N VAL A 235 -40.04 12.46 25.44
CA VAL A 235 -39.72 11.44 24.41
C VAL A 235 -40.76 11.39 23.27
N GLN A 236 -41.96 11.93 23.51
CA GLN A 236 -43.05 11.99 22.52
C GLN A 236 -42.86 13.07 21.44
N VAL A 237 -41.80 13.89 21.54
CA VAL A 237 -41.43 14.87 20.51
C VAL A 237 -41.03 14.19 19.19
N ILE A 238 -40.53 12.95 19.24
CA ILE A 238 -40.11 12.19 18.06
C ILE A 238 -41.34 11.83 17.20
N PRO A 239 -41.37 12.21 15.91
CA PRO A 239 -42.44 11.81 14.99
C PRO A 239 -42.51 10.28 14.83
N ASN A 240 -43.71 9.70 14.93
CA ASN A 240 -43.95 8.27 14.75
C ASN A 240 -43.12 7.36 15.68
N LEU A 241 -42.95 7.73 16.96
CA LEU A 241 -42.16 7.00 17.96
C LEU A 241 -42.50 5.50 18.03
N GLU A 242 -43.78 5.12 17.99
CA GLU A 242 -44.23 3.72 18.04
C GLU A 242 -43.67 2.88 16.89
N PHE A 243 -43.54 3.48 15.70
CA PHE A 243 -42.92 2.84 14.54
C PHE A 243 -41.42 2.58 14.80
N TRP A 244 -40.69 3.59 15.32
CA TRP A 244 -39.27 3.46 15.63
C TRP A 244 -38.96 2.43 16.71
N VAL A 245 -39.83 2.32 17.72
CA VAL A 245 -39.70 1.31 18.79
C VAL A 245 -39.97 -0.11 18.27
N SER A 246 -40.83 -0.26 17.26
CA SER A 246 -41.15 -1.56 16.64
C SER A 246 -40.09 -2.07 15.63
N LEU A 247 -39.25 -1.18 15.12
CA LEU A 247 -38.22 -1.47 14.11
C LEU A 247 -37.17 -2.52 14.56
N PRO A 248 -36.52 -2.40 15.73
CA PRO A 248 -35.55 -3.41 16.18
C PRO A 248 -36.18 -4.79 16.37
N GLN A 249 -37.45 -4.87 16.77
CA GLN A 249 -38.16 -6.14 16.94
C GLN A 249 -38.42 -6.85 15.60
N ARG A 250 -38.74 -6.09 14.54
CA ARG A 250 -38.92 -6.63 13.18
C ARG A 250 -37.61 -6.94 12.46
N GLY A 251 -36.52 -6.26 12.80
CA GLY A 251 -35.19 -6.56 12.23
C GLY A 251 -34.59 -7.86 12.78
N GLN A 252 -34.84 -8.17 14.05
CA GLN A 252 -34.36 -9.40 14.70
C GLN A 252 -34.93 -10.67 14.07
N SER A 253 -36.18 -10.68 13.62
CA SER A 253 -36.77 -11.84 12.93
C SER A 253 -36.14 -12.08 11.56
N LEU A 254 -35.89 -11.00 10.78
CA LEU A 254 -35.29 -11.11 9.45
C LEU A 254 -33.80 -11.51 9.51
N LEU A 255 -33.02 -11.00 10.46
CA LEU A 255 -31.63 -11.40 10.66
C LEU A 255 -31.52 -12.82 11.22
N GLY A 256 -32.42 -13.22 12.11
CA GLY A 256 -32.50 -14.58 12.65
C GLY A 256 -32.74 -15.64 11.57
N ASP A 257 -33.62 -15.35 10.61
CA ASP A 257 -33.93 -16.25 9.50
C ASP A 257 -32.77 -16.34 8.48
N VAL A 258 -32.06 -15.23 8.23
CA VAL A 258 -30.85 -15.22 7.39
C VAL A 258 -29.70 -15.97 8.07
N PHE A 259 -29.51 -15.80 9.38
CA PHE A 259 -28.47 -16.49 10.13
C PHE A 259 -28.75 -18.00 10.25
N ARG A 260 -30.02 -18.41 10.38
CA ARG A 260 -30.42 -19.83 10.29
C ARG A 260 -30.26 -20.40 8.89
N SER A 261 -30.55 -19.63 7.85
CA SER A 261 -30.31 -20.03 6.45
C SER A 261 -28.82 -20.27 6.17
N LEU A 262 -27.96 -19.40 6.72
CA LEU A 262 -26.50 -19.55 6.62
C LEU A 262 -25.95 -20.67 7.49
N SER A 263 -26.50 -20.92 8.68
CA SER A 263 -26.04 -22.01 9.56
C SER A 263 -26.57 -23.40 9.15
N GLY A 264 -27.77 -23.47 8.55
CA GLY A 264 -28.39 -24.73 8.08
C GLY A 264 -27.75 -25.33 6.83
N ARG A 265 -26.86 -24.58 6.14
CA ARG A 265 -26.11 -25.08 4.97
C ARG A 265 -24.90 -25.94 5.35
N ASN A 266 -24.50 -25.99 6.64
CA ASN A 266 -23.23 -26.61 7.07
C ASN A 266 -23.36 -27.88 7.92
N SER A 267 -24.55 -28.47 8.03
CA SER A 267 -24.78 -29.73 8.76
C SER A 267 -25.41 -30.78 7.86
N GLY A 268 -24.60 -31.40 7.00
CA GLY A 268 -25.04 -32.41 6.05
C GLY A 268 -23.93 -33.40 5.69
N SER A 269 -23.23 -33.95 6.70
CA SER A 269 -22.36 -35.12 6.55
C SER A 269 -22.32 -35.88 7.88
N GLN A 270 -22.44 -37.22 7.81
CA GLN A 270 -22.60 -38.22 8.89
C GLN A 270 -24.07 -38.50 9.29
N GLY A 271 -24.63 -39.70 9.18
CA GLY A 271 -24.15 -41.01 8.70
C GLY A 271 -25.36 -41.96 8.62
N SER A 272 -25.47 -42.73 7.54
CA SER A 272 -26.52 -43.75 7.38
C SER A 272 -26.12 -45.02 8.12
N TYR A 273 -26.93 -45.44 9.09
CA TYR A 273 -26.84 -46.78 9.68
C TYR A 273 -27.41 -47.81 8.70
N ALA A 274 -26.60 -48.81 8.35
CA ALA A 274 -27.03 -49.98 7.59
C ALA A 274 -27.70 -51.01 8.53
N PRO A 275 -28.81 -51.66 8.13
CA PRO A 275 -29.40 -52.75 8.90
C PRO A 275 -28.68 -54.09 8.67
N PRO A 276 -28.75 -55.05 9.61
CA PRO A 276 -28.08 -56.34 9.49
C PRO A 276 -28.85 -57.30 8.54
N PRO A 277 -28.18 -58.29 7.94
CA PRO A 277 -28.81 -59.21 6.99
C PRO A 277 -29.61 -60.32 7.71
N SER A 278 -30.82 -60.56 7.24
CA SER A 278 -31.64 -61.72 7.59
C SER A 278 -31.27 -62.92 6.70
N ASN A 279 -30.69 -63.96 7.31
CA ASN A 279 -30.58 -65.29 6.71
C ASN A 279 -31.95 -65.98 6.73
N TYR A 280 -32.49 -66.31 5.55
CA TYR A 280 -33.32 -67.50 5.29
C TYR A 280 -33.41 -67.68 3.77
N GLN A 281 -32.54 -68.54 3.21
CA GLN A 281 -32.87 -69.82 2.57
C GLN A 281 -31.64 -70.37 1.82
#